data_AF-A0A1Z9PNK2-F1
#
_entry.id   AF-A0A1Z9PNK2-F1
#
_cell.length_a   1.000
_cell.length_b   1.000
_cell.length_c   1.000
_cell.angle_alpha   90.00
_cell.angle_beta   90.00
_cell.angle_gamma   90.00
#
_symmetry.space_group_name_H-M   'P 1'
#
loop_
_entity.id
_entity.type
_entity.pdbx_description
1 polymer ?
#
loop_
_entity_poly.entity_id
_entity_poly.type
_entity_poly.pdbx_seq_one_letter_code
_entity_poly.pdbx_strand_id
1 'polypeptide(L)' 'MARAGTRARSQGAKRKSKSRVNEAGNYTKPTMRKNLFNQIKAGGKGGAPGQWSGRKAQMLAKQYKAKGGGYT' A
#
# COMPACT_ATOMS: atom_id res chain seq x y z
N MET A 1 -48.57 22.88 6.05
CA MET A 1 -47.40 22.59 5.18
C MET A 1 -46.85 21.23 5.54
N ALA A 2 -46.66 20.35 4.55
CA ALA A 2 -46.27 18.96 4.73
C ALA A 2 -44.79 18.73 4.35
N ARG A 3 -44.20 17.71 5.00
CA ARG A 3 -43.04 16.88 4.61
C ARG A 3 -41.62 17.47 4.71
N ALA A 4 -40.78 16.83 5.52
CA ALA A 4 -39.68 16.01 5.00
C ALA A 4 -39.11 15.11 6.11
N GLY A 5 -39.30 13.80 5.98
CA GLY A 5 -38.66 12.78 6.82
C GLY A 5 -37.19 12.63 6.49
N THR A 6 -36.35 12.57 7.52
CA THR A 6 -34.93 12.23 7.42
C THR A 6 -34.79 10.73 7.13
N ARG A 7 -34.50 10.38 5.88
CA ARG A 7 -34.08 9.02 5.52
C ARG A 7 -32.66 8.78 6.05
N ALA A 8 -32.57 8.13 7.20
CA ALA A 8 -31.33 7.50 7.67
C ALA A 8 -30.91 6.43 6.65
N ARG A 9 -29.88 6.72 5.85
CA ARG A 9 -29.21 5.70 5.03
C ARG A 9 -28.18 5.00 5.90
N SER A 10 -28.60 3.91 6.52
CA SER A 10 -27.76 2.88 7.10
C SER A 10 -26.88 2.27 6.00
N GLN A 11 -25.64 2.75 5.86
CA GLN A 11 -24.62 2.03 5.12
C GLN A 11 -24.10 0.90 6.01
N GLY A 12 -24.63 -0.29 5.77
CA GLY A 12 -24.19 -1.52 6.43
C GLY A 12 -22.68 -1.66 6.35
N ALA A 13 -22.07 -1.94 7.50
CA ALA A 13 -20.66 -2.24 7.63
C ALA A 13 -20.33 -3.49 6.80
N LYS A 14 -19.89 -3.28 5.55
CA LYS A 14 -19.23 -4.33 4.76
C LYS A 14 -18.09 -4.85 5.60
N ARG A 15 -18.18 -6.11 6.04
CA ARG A 15 -17.08 -6.85 6.66
C ARG A 15 -15.85 -6.64 5.78
N LYS A 16 -14.83 -5.93 6.29
CA LYS A 16 -13.57 -5.71 5.58
C LYS A 16 -13.02 -7.08 5.19
N SER A 17 -13.08 -7.42 3.90
CA SER A 17 -12.33 -8.55 3.37
C SER A 17 -10.88 -8.36 3.76
N LYS A 18 -10.27 -9.35 4.43
CA LYS A 18 -8.86 -9.32 4.83
C LYS A 18 -8.03 -8.88 3.63
N SER A 19 -7.39 -7.71 3.75
CA SER A 19 -6.58 -7.15 2.67
C SER A 19 -5.38 -8.08 2.44
N ARG A 20 -5.35 -8.79 1.31
CA ARG A 20 -4.26 -9.68 0.89
C ARG A 20 -3.03 -8.95 0.35
N VAL A 21 -3.04 -7.63 0.39
CA VAL A 21 -1.97 -6.75 -0.15
C VAL A 21 -0.57 -6.98 0.43
N ASN A 22 -0.46 -7.73 1.53
CA ASN A 22 0.80 -8.10 2.18
C ASN A 22 1.02 -9.62 2.31
N GLU A 23 0.22 -10.46 1.66
CA GLU A 23 0.54 -11.89 1.57
C GLU A 23 1.84 -12.04 0.75
N ALA A 24 2.76 -12.89 1.24
CA ALA A 24 4.08 -13.08 0.62
C ALA A 24 3.99 -13.59 -0.83
N GLY A 25 2.83 -14.13 -1.24
CA GLY A 25 2.50 -14.53 -2.61
C GLY A 25 2.10 -13.39 -3.57
N ASN A 26 1.94 -12.14 -3.09
CA ASN A 26 1.54 -11.00 -3.92
C ASN A 26 2.70 -10.33 -4.67
N TYR A 27 3.89 -10.92 -4.68
CA TYR A 27 5.06 -10.34 -5.31
C TYR A 27 5.77 -11.38 -6.16
N THR A 28 5.92 -11.12 -7.47
CA THR A 28 6.56 -12.08 -8.39
C THR A 28 8.07 -12.19 -8.18
N LYS A 29 8.67 -11.20 -7.52
CA LYS A 29 10.13 -11.11 -7.26
C LYS A 29 10.40 -10.67 -5.81
N PRO A 30 10.19 -11.54 -4.80
CA PRO A 30 10.29 -11.17 -3.39
C PRO A 30 11.71 -10.72 -2.98
N THR A 31 12.74 -11.40 -3.48
CA THR A 31 14.15 -11.05 -3.20
C THR A 31 14.52 -9.67 -3.74
N MET A 32 14.12 -9.37 -4.98
CA MET A 32 14.37 -8.05 -5.58
C MET A 32 13.66 -6.93 -4.80
N ARG A 33 12.42 -7.17 -4.36
CA ARG A 33 11.68 -6.22 -3.51
C ARG A 33 12.42 -5.98 -2.20
N LYS A 34 12.93 -7.02 -1.54
CA LYS A 34 13.69 -6.93 -0.28
C LYS A 34 14.95 -6.08 -0.46
N ASN A 35 15.68 -6.28 -1.56
CA ASN A 35 16.88 -5.50 -1.87
C ASN A 35 16.55 -4.01 -2.08
N LEU A 36 15.54 -3.72 -2.90
CA LEU A 36 15.07 -2.34 -3.12
C LEU A 36 14.57 -1.68 -1.84
N PHE A 37 13.85 -2.43 -1.00
CA PHE A 37 13.35 -1.94 0.28
C PHE A 37 14.50 -1.53 1.20
N ASN A 38 15.53 -2.37 1.34
CA ASN A 38 16.70 -2.07 2.17
C ASN A 38 17.48 -0.86 1.63
N GLN A 39 17.68 -0.78 0.31
CA GLN A 39 18.32 0.37 -0.34
C GLN A 39 17.56 1.68 -0.10
N ILE A 40 16.24 1.68 -0.31
CA ILE A 40 15.40 2.87 -0.12
C ILE A 40 15.29 3.25 1.35
N LYS A 41 15.23 2.26 2.26
CA LYS A 41 15.21 2.51 3.69
C LYS A 41 16.51 3.18 4.14
N ALA A 42 17.66 2.67 3.69
CA ALA A 42 18.97 3.25 4.00
C ALA A 42 19.17 4.66 3.39
N GLY A 43 18.54 4.95 2.25
CA GLY A 43 18.61 6.26 1.63
C GLY A 43 17.89 7.37 2.42
N GLY A 44 18.39 8.61 2.30
CA GLY A 44 17.74 9.81 2.86
C GLY A 44 16.59 10.38 2.02
N LYS A 45 16.29 9.78 0.85
CA LYS A 45 15.19 10.24 0.00
C LYS A 45 13.86 9.77 0.58
N GLY A 46 12.92 10.70 0.73
CA GLY A 46 11.58 10.39 1.26
C GLY A 46 11.50 10.23 2.78
N GLY A 47 12.51 10.65 3.53
CA GLY A 47 12.53 10.66 4.99
C GLY A 47 13.94 10.39 5.53
N ALA A 48 14.10 10.39 6.85
CA ALA A 48 15.39 10.10 7.47
C ALA A 48 15.94 8.71 7.04
N PRO A 49 17.26 8.58 6.84
CA PRO A 49 17.92 7.28 6.66
C PRO A 49 17.51 6.27 7.75
N GLY A 50 17.32 5.01 7.37
CA GLY A 50 16.92 3.94 8.28
C GLY A 50 15.41 3.88 8.60
N GLN A 51 14.69 5.00 8.44
CA GLN A 51 13.25 5.05 8.71
C GLN A 51 12.41 4.67 7.49
N TRP A 52 11.22 4.11 7.76
CA TRP A 52 10.26 3.76 6.72
C TRP A 52 9.09 4.74 6.72
N SER A 53 8.81 5.35 5.57
CA SER A 53 7.77 6.36 5.39
C SER A 53 6.86 6.01 4.20
N GLY A 54 5.70 6.67 4.12
CA GLY A 54 4.80 6.51 2.96
C GLY A 54 5.45 6.90 1.63
N ARG A 55 6.30 7.94 1.62
CA ARG A 55 7.01 8.38 0.40
C ARG A 55 8.05 7.36 -0.05
N LYS A 56 8.72 6.68 0.88
CA LYS A 56 9.62 5.55 0.59
C LYS A 56 8.86 4.34 0.02
N ALA A 57 7.67 4.04 0.53
CA ALA A 57 6.83 2.97 -0.02
C ALA A 57 6.39 3.24 -1.47
N GLN A 58 6.01 4.48 -1.78
CA GLN A 58 5.69 4.88 -3.15
C GLN A 58 6.89 4.72 -4.09
N MET A 59 8.09 5.09 -3.64
CA MET A 59 9.32 4.88 -4.42
C MET A 59 9.63 3.40 -4.63
N LEU A 60 9.45 2.57 -3.61
CA LEU A 60 9.62 1.13 -3.73
C LEU A 60 8.68 0.57 -4.80
N ALA A 61 7.40 0.92 -4.77
CA ALA A 61 6.43 0.45 -5.77
C ALA A 61 6.84 0.85 -7.20
N LYS A 62 7.25 2.12 -7.40
CA LYS A 62 7.73 2.61 -8.70
C LYS A 62 8.96 1.85 -9.19
N GLN A 63 9.98 1.72 -8.34
CA GLN A 63 11.21 1.01 -8.70
C GLN A 63 11.00 -0.49 -8.90
N TYR A 64 10.16 -1.09 -8.06
CA TYR A 64 9.82 -2.50 -8.16
C TYR A 64 9.15 -2.81 -9.49
N LYS A 65 8.13 -2.02 -9.88
CA LYS A 65 7.47 -2.12 -11.19
C LYS A 65 8.46 -1.87 -12.34
N ALA A 66 9.30 -0.84 -12.24
CA ALA A 66 10.28 -0.51 -13.27
C ALA A 66 11.32 -1.62 -13.48
N LYS A 67 11.69 -2.37 -12.44
CA LYS A 67 12.58 -3.54 -12.53
C LYS A 67 11.84 -4.84 -12.90
N GLY A 68 10.61 -4.72 -13.40
CA GLY A 68 9.78 -5.87 -13.81
C GLY A 68 9.31 -6.73 -12.64
N GLY A 69 9.10 -6.13 -11.47
CA GLY A 69 8.42 -6.72 -10.33
C GLY A 69 6.91 -6.57 -10.50
N GLY A 70 6.19 -7.69 -10.45
CA GLY A 70 4.74 -7.76 -10.56
C GLY A 70 4.07 -7.95 -9.22
N TYR A 71 2.78 -7.64 -9.17
CA TYR A 71 1.90 -7.96 -8.06
C TYR A 71 0.95 -9.08 -8.52
N THR A 72 0.85 -10.14 -7.73
CA THR A 72 0.01 -11.32 -8.00
C THR A 72 -1.07 -11.49 -6.93
#